data_AF-A0A662BLG0-F1
#
_entry.id   AF-A0A662BLG0-F1
#
_cell.length_a   1.000
_cell.length_b   1.000
_cell.length_c   1.000
_cell.angle_alpha   90.00
_cell.angle_beta   90.00
_cell.angle_gamma   90.00
#
_symmetry.space_group_name_H-M   'P 1'
#
loop_
_entity.id
_entity.type
_entity.pdbx_description
1 polymer ?
#
loop_
_entity_poly.entity_id
_entity_poly.type
_entity_poly.pdbx_seq_one_letter_code
_entity_poly.pdbx_strand_id
1 'polypeptide(L)'
;MHTILKSKIRLKHFLILTCLLFTFTGYAQEEGAEEKKTSNWDLGASFQSRYIWRGINLGGNSASIQPSISYTTGIFTIGAWSAYSVGSDQLGQEADLYMTISPLDFLSFT
;
A
#
# COMPACT_ATOMS: atom_id res chain seq x y z
N MET A 1 37.69 29.03 -13.00
CA MET A 1 37.54 27.61 -13.44
C MET A 1 36.77 26.74 -12.44
N HIS A 2 36.99 26.89 -11.12
CA HIS A 2 36.43 26.03 -10.07
C HIS A 2 34.89 26.09 -9.91
N THR A 3 34.27 27.25 -10.17
CA THR A 3 32.81 27.46 -10.00
C THR A 3 31.98 26.77 -11.10
N ILE A 4 32.50 26.71 -12.33
CA ILE A 4 31.84 26.10 -13.49
C ILE A 4 31.80 24.57 -13.35
N LEU A 5 32.82 23.98 -12.71
CA LEU A 5 32.85 22.54 -12.46
C LEU A 5 31.78 22.13 -11.44
N LYS A 6 31.59 22.92 -10.39
CA LYS A 6 30.55 22.69 -9.36
C LYS A 6 29.14 22.80 -9.94
N SER A 7 28.88 23.75 -10.84
CA SER A 7 27.56 23.89 -11.48
C SER A 7 27.24 22.74 -12.44
N LYS A 8 28.23 22.26 -13.20
CA LYS A 8 28.08 21.07 -14.06
C LYS A 8 27.82 19.80 -13.25
N ILE A 9 28.48 19.65 -12.10
CA ILE A 9 28.24 18.53 -11.18
C ILE A 9 26.81 18.59 -10.63
N ARG A 10 26.35 19.76 -10.17
CA ARG A 10 24.96 19.94 -9.68
C ARG A 10 23.91 19.66 -10.75
N LEU A 11 24.15 20.07 -12.00
CA LEU A 11 23.24 19.83 -13.13
C LEU A 11 23.15 18.33 -13.49
N LYS A 12 24.27 17.59 -13.44
CA LYS A 12 24.26 16.13 -13.66
C LYS A 12 23.47 15.38 -12.60
N HIS A 13 23.67 15.72 -11.33
CA HIS A 13 22.91 15.10 -10.23
C HIS A 13 21.42 15.43 -10.33
N PHE A 14 21.08 16.67 -10.70
CA PHE A 14 19.69 17.07 -10.96
C PHE A 14 19.07 16.24 -12.09
N LEU A 15 19.75 16.11 -13.24
CA LEU A 15 19.30 15.30 -14.38
C LEU A 15 19.11 13.81 -14.02
N ILE A 16 20.03 13.23 -13.25
CA ILE A 16 19.92 11.83 -12.78
C ILE A 16 18.70 11.66 -11.87
N LEU A 17 18.45 12.61 -10.96
CA LEU A 17 17.29 12.59 -10.08
C LEU A 17 15.97 12.69 -10.86
N THR A 18 15.93 13.52 -11.92
CA THR A 18 14.74 13.66 -12.78
C THR A 18 14.49 12.42 -13.63
N CYS A 19 15.54 11.74 -14.12
CA CYS A 19 15.39 10.46 -14.83
C CYS A 19 14.88 9.33 -13.92
N LEU A 20 15.30 9.29 -12.65
CA LEU A 20 14.83 8.30 -11.66
C LEU A 20 13.34 8.46 -11.30
N LEU A 21 12.79 9.67 -11.45
CA LEU A 21 11.37 9.95 -11.21
C LEU A 21 10.46 9.59 -12.40
N PHE A 22 11.03 9.38 -13.60
CA PHE A 22 10.26 9.13 -14.83
C PHE A 22 10.05 7.64 -15.16
N THR A 23 10.57 6.71 -14.36
CA THR A 23 10.41 5.26 -14.57
C THR A 23 9.13 4.68 -13.96
N PHE A 24 8.19 5.52 -13.52
CA PHE A 24 6.86 5.05 -13.10
C PHE A 24 6.00 4.76 -14.34
N THR A 25 6.27 3.64 -15.01
CA THR A 25 5.36 3.08 -16.01
C THR A 25 4.12 2.61 -15.27
N GLY A 26 3.00 3.32 -15.46
CA GLY A 26 1.71 2.89 -14.95
C GLY A 26 1.36 1.51 -15.51
N TYR A 27 1.21 0.53 -14.62
CA TYR A 27 0.62 -0.75 -14.98
C TYR A 27 -0.88 -0.50 -15.21
N ALA A 28 -1.29 -0.47 -16.48
CA ALA A 28 -2.68 -0.64 -16.84
C ALA A 28 -3.01 -2.12 -16.68
N GLN A 29 -4.00 -2.46 -15.85
CA GLN A 29 -4.47 -3.82 -15.68
C GLN A 29 -5.30 -4.21 -16.91
N GLU A 30 -4.70 -4.89 -17.88
CA GLU A 30 -5.46 -5.64 -18.87
C GLU A 30 -6.02 -6.89 -18.19
N GLU A 31 -7.35 -7.04 -18.15
CA GLU A 31 -8.01 -8.32 -17.83
C GLU A 31 -7.82 -9.29 -19.01
N GLY A 32 -6.58 -9.74 -19.20
CA GLY A 32 -6.27 -10.91 -20.00
C GLY A 32 -6.59 -12.15 -19.20
N ALA A 33 -7.43 -13.04 -19.74
CA ALA A 33 -7.70 -14.35 -19.19
C ALA A 33 -6.44 -15.24 -19.28
N GLU A 34 -5.46 -15.00 -18.41
CA GLU A 34 -4.36 -15.90 -18.14
C GLU A 34 -4.75 -16.83 -16.99
N GLU A 35 -4.36 -18.11 -17.08
CA GLU A 35 -4.52 -19.07 -16.00
C GLU A 35 -3.97 -18.47 -14.70
N LYS A 36 -4.88 -18.07 -13.80
CA LYS A 36 -4.57 -17.50 -12.50
C LYS A 36 -3.72 -18.53 -11.75
N LYS A 37 -2.40 -18.40 -11.80
CA LYS A 37 -1.58 -18.86 -10.68
C LYS A 37 -2.13 -18.12 -9.47
N THR A 38 -2.90 -18.83 -8.66
CA THR A 38 -3.40 -18.31 -7.39
C THR A 38 -2.16 -18.04 -6.54
N SER A 39 -1.64 -16.83 -6.62
CA SER A 39 -0.60 -16.39 -5.72
C SER A 39 -1.15 -16.53 -4.31
N ASN A 40 -0.42 -17.22 -3.45
CA ASN A 40 -0.74 -17.31 -2.03
C ASN A 40 -0.65 -15.94 -1.35
N TRP A 41 0.01 -14.96 -1.98
CA TRP A 41 0.06 -13.58 -1.54
C TRP A 41 -1.10 -12.76 -2.09
N ASP A 42 -1.78 -12.05 -1.19
CA ASP A 42 -2.75 -11.00 -1.50
C ASP A 42 -2.18 -9.67 -0.99
N LEU A 43 -2.13 -8.68 -1.88
CA LEU A 43 -1.65 -7.33 -1.61
C LEU A 43 -2.76 -6.35 -1.95
N GLY A 44 -3.10 -5.49 -1.00
CA GLY A 44 -4.16 -4.50 -1.16
C GLY A 44 -3.76 -3.15 -0.60
N ALA A 45 -4.36 -2.10 -1.14
CA ALA A 45 -4.36 -0.78 -0.53
C ALA A 45 -5.69 -0.12 -0.83
N SER A 46 -6.39 0.33 0.22
CA SER A 46 -7.63 1.07 0.06
C SER A 46 -7.44 2.54 0.43
N PHE A 47 -8.24 3.39 -0.18
CA PHE A 47 -8.30 4.81 0.13
C PHE A 47 -9.67 5.14 0.69
N GLN A 48 -9.70 5.73 1.88
CA GLN A 48 -10.91 6.14 2.56
C GLN A 48 -10.89 7.65 2.78
N SER A 49 -12.06 8.29 2.75
CA SER A 49 -12.18 9.72 3.05
C SER A 49 -11.82 10.04 4.51
N ARG A 50 -11.92 9.05 5.41
CA ARG A 50 -11.62 9.17 6.83
C ARG A 50 -11.39 7.80 7.46
N TYR A 51 -10.48 7.73 8.44
CA TYR A 51 -10.32 6.53 9.26
C TYR A 51 -11.24 6.57 10.48
N ILE A 52 -12.32 5.78 10.43
CA ILE A 52 -13.25 5.56 11.55
C ILE A 52 -13.14 4.11 12.00
N TRP A 53 -12.85 3.88 13.27
CA TRP A 53 -12.70 2.55 13.85
C TRP A 53 -13.62 2.38 15.05
N ARG A 54 -14.52 1.40 15.00
CA ARG A 54 -15.50 1.10 16.07
C ARG A 54 -16.28 2.34 16.57
N GLY A 55 -16.60 3.26 15.65
CA GLY A 55 -17.32 4.51 15.95
C GLY A 55 -16.44 5.69 16.38
N ILE A 56 -15.13 5.51 16.52
CA ILE A 56 -14.17 6.55 16.88
C ILE A 56 -13.51 7.09 15.62
N ASN A 57 -13.52 8.42 15.43
CA ASN A 57 -12.81 9.07 14.33
C ASN A 57 -11.32 9.22 14.63
N LEU A 58 -10.52 8.23 14.22
CA LEU A 58 -9.07 8.22 14.43
C LEU A 58 -8.32 9.04 13.38
N GLY A 59 -8.86 9.15 12.17
CA GLY A 59 -8.24 9.88 11.05
C GLY A 59 -8.54 11.38 10.98
N GLY A 60 -9.30 11.90 11.95
CA GLY A 60 -9.63 13.33 12.03
C GLY A 60 -10.41 13.82 10.82
N ASN A 61 -10.01 14.97 10.28
CA ASN A 61 -10.60 15.54 9.06
C ASN A 61 -9.81 15.20 7.78
N SER A 62 -9.11 14.07 7.75
CA SER A 62 -8.21 13.73 6.66
C SER A 62 -8.48 12.35 6.07
N ALA A 63 -8.14 12.20 4.79
CA ALA A 63 -8.18 10.93 4.11
C ALA A 63 -7.23 9.91 4.75
N SER A 64 -7.51 8.63 4.54
CA SER A 64 -6.72 7.52 5.06
C SER A 64 -6.35 6.55 3.96
N ILE A 65 -5.09 6.14 3.95
CA ILE A 65 -4.53 5.07 3.13
C ILE A 65 -4.40 3.84 4.01
N GLN A 66 -4.91 2.71 3.54
CA GLN A 66 -4.94 1.48 4.33
C GLN A 66 -4.37 0.31 3.53
N PRO A 67 -3.05 0.07 3.62
CA PRO A 67 -2.44 -1.07 2.97
C PRO A 67 -2.69 -2.34 3.78
N SER A 68 -2.80 -3.45 3.04
CA SER A 68 -2.95 -4.80 3.55
C SER A 68 -2.04 -5.76 2.79
N ILE A 69 -1.50 -6.73 3.50
CA ILE A 69 -0.77 -7.85 2.93
C ILE A 69 -1.21 -9.12 3.64
N SER A 70 -1.46 -10.19 2.90
CA SER A 70 -1.70 -11.49 3.49
C SER A 70 -1.06 -12.60 2.69
N TYR A 71 -0.76 -13.68 3.40
CA TYR A 71 -0.25 -14.93 2.83
C TYR A 71 -1.14 -16.07 3.30
N THR A 72 -1.67 -16.84 2.36
CA THR A 72 -2.56 -17.97 2.61
C THR A 72 -1.90 -19.27 2.19
N THR A 73 -1.93 -20.27 3.07
CA THR A 73 -1.44 -21.63 2.79
C THR A 73 -2.38 -22.67 3.40
N GLY A 74 -3.10 -23.39 2.56
CA GLY A 74 -4.14 -24.33 3.00
C GLY A 74 -5.22 -23.59 3.81
N ILE A 75 -5.43 -24.03 5.06
CA ILE A 75 -6.44 -23.45 5.97
C ILE A 75 -5.95 -22.22 6.75
N PHE A 76 -4.68 -21.84 6.60
CA PHE A 76 -4.08 -20.76 7.38
C PHE A 76 -3.85 -19.52 6.53
N THR A 77 -4.22 -18.37 7.08
CA THR A 77 -3.86 -17.06 6.53
C THR A 77 -3.18 -16.24 7.62
N ILE A 78 -2.05 -15.63 7.29
CA ILE A 78 -1.43 -14.59 8.11
C ILE A 78 -1.49 -13.29 7.33
N GLY A 79 -1.68 -12.17 8.00
CA GLY A 79 -1.68 -10.88 7.33
C GLY A 79 -1.35 -9.73 8.24
N ALA A 80 -1.11 -8.60 7.60
CA ALA A 80 -0.97 -7.30 8.23
C ALA A 80 -1.92 -6.33 7.57
N TRP A 81 -2.51 -5.46 8.38
CA TRP A 81 -3.30 -4.34 7.91
C TRP A 81 -2.85 -3.09 8.66
N SER A 82 -2.98 -1.94 8.02
CA SER A 82 -2.69 -0.68 8.68
C SER A 82 -3.60 0.42 8.17
N ALA A 83 -3.76 1.46 8.97
CA ALA A 83 -4.46 2.67 8.58
C ALA A 83 -3.63 3.89 8.93
N TYR A 84 -3.29 4.64 7.87
CA TYR A 84 -2.56 5.88 7.98
C TYR A 84 -3.38 7.04 7.43
N SER A 85 -3.54 8.09 8.22
CA SER A 85 -4.17 9.33 7.79
C SER A 85 -3.12 10.29 7.26
N VAL A 86 -3.47 11.02 6.21
CA VAL A 86 -2.50 11.89 5.49
C VAL A 86 -2.51 13.33 6.00
N GLY A 87 -3.42 13.68 6.92
CA GLY A 87 -3.51 15.00 7.53
C GLY A 87 -2.82 15.10 8.88
N SER A 88 -2.68 16.33 9.38
CA SER A 88 -2.04 16.62 10.66
C SER A 88 -2.95 16.43 11.88
N ASP A 89 -4.27 16.42 11.67
CA ASP A 89 -5.29 16.41 12.74
C ASP A 89 -5.78 14.99 13.05
N GLN A 90 -4.87 14.02 13.16
CA GLN A 90 -5.20 12.62 13.40
C GLN A 90 -5.02 12.24 14.88
N LEU A 91 -5.94 11.42 15.40
CA LEU A 91 -5.89 10.93 16.77
C LEU A 91 -5.12 9.62 16.89
N GLY A 92 -5.06 8.82 15.82
CA GLY A 92 -4.39 7.52 15.85
C GLY A 92 -4.03 7.01 14.46
N GLN A 93 -2.95 6.23 14.41
CA GLN A 93 -2.52 5.41 13.27
C GLN A 93 -2.35 4.00 13.78
N GLU A 94 -2.71 3.01 12.97
CA GLU A 94 -2.70 1.62 13.41
C GLU A 94 -1.96 0.73 12.41
N ALA A 95 -1.31 -0.30 12.95
CA ALA A 95 -0.68 -1.37 12.20
C ALA A 95 -0.90 -2.65 13.00
N ASP A 96 -1.75 -3.52 12.46
CA ASP A 96 -2.18 -4.75 13.09
C ASP A 96 -1.64 -5.96 12.33
N LEU A 97 -1.32 -7.00 13.09
CA LEU A 97 -1.06 -8.34 12.56
C LEU A 97 -2.27 -9.20 12.89
N TYR A 98 -2.70 -10.00 11.92
CA TYR A 98 -3.79 -10.95 12.09
C TYR A 98 -3.41 -12.34 11.58
N MET A 99 -4.11 -13.33 12.13
CA MET A 99 -4.08 -14.70 11.67
C MET A 99 -5.51 -15.22 11.61
N THR A 100 -5.81 -15.97 10.55
CA THR A 100 -7.10 -16.58 10.32
C THR A 100 -6.91 -18.06 10.05
N ILE A 101 -7.82 -18.88 10.59
CA ILE A 101 -7.90 -20.31 10.30
C ILE A 101 -9.27 -20.55 9.68
N SER A 102 -9.28 -21.07 8.46
CA SER A 102 -10.49 -21.39 7.69
C SER A 102 -10.53 -22.90 7.44
N PRO A 103 -10.99 -23.70 8.42
CA PRO A 103 -10.83 -25.15 8.39
C PRO A 103 -11.80 -25.88 7.44
N LEU A 104 -12.84 -25.21 6.93
CA LEU A 104 -13.83 -25.80 6.01
C LEU A 104 -14.28 -24.81 4.94
N ASP A 105 -14.16 -25.20 3.66
CA ASP A 105 -14.59 -24.41 2.50
C ASP A 105 -16.12 -24.22 2.39
N PHE A 106 -16.94 -24.93 3.19
CA PHE A 106 -18.40 -24.95 3.05
C PHE A 106 -19.16 -23.94 3.95
N LEU A 107 -18.51 -23.37 4.97
CA LEU A 107 -19.16 -22.45 5.93
C LEU A 107 -18.82 -20.99 5.61
N SER A 108 -19.32 -20.51 4.47
CA SER A 108 -19.38 -19.08 4.16
C SER A 108 -20.84 -18.64 4.22
N PHE A 109 -21.25 -18.01 5.31
CA PHE A 109 -22.53 -17.30 5.35
C PHE A 109 -22.31 -15.89 4.80
N THR A 110 -22.89 -15.64 3.63
CA THR A 110 -23.09 -14.28 3.09
C THR A 110 -24.21 -13.56 3.81
#